data_AF-A0A8D8F8I4-F1
#
_entry.id   AF-A0A8D8F8I4-F1
#
_cell.length_a   1.000
_cell.length_b   1.000
_cell.length_c   1.000
_cell.angle_alpha   90.00
_cell.angle_beta   90.00
_cell.angle_gamma   90.00
#
_symmetry.space_group_name_H-M   'P 1'
#
loop_
_entity.id
_entity.type
_entity.pdbx_description
1 polymer ?
#
loop_
_entity_poly.entity_id
_entity_poly.type
_entity_poly.pdbx_seq_one_letter_code
_entity_poly.pdbx_strand_id
1 'polypeptide(L)'
;RELEKFNECAKSMARNKKIYYLSTDDNKNTALHNALKFGFLDVARELLKREDAFLGVRNKDKQTPLNYANYQFWNEYFDTCLESIGKRGGFENDSIVIDFRNFNPHDPFQTEMIPMMAMSESKELRELLRHPVVNAFI
;
A
#
# COMPACT_ATOMS: atom_id res chain seq x y z
N ARG A 1 -4.65 -25.00 -8.98
CA ARG A 1 -4.24 -25.04 -10.41
C ARG A 1 -4.63 -23.79 -11.22
N GLU A 2 -5.91 -23.38 -11.34
CA GLU A 2 -6.24 -22.12 -12.07
C GLU A 2 -5.90 -20.85 -11.27
N LEU A 3 -6.17 -20.85 -9.96
CA LEU A 3 -5.76 -19.79 -9.04
C LEU A 3 -4.23 -19.58 -9.01
N GLU A 4 -3.44 -20.63 -9.03
CA GLU A 4 -1.96 -20.54 -9.07
C GLU A 4 -1.48 -19.96 -10.40
N LYS A 5 -2.09 -20.34 -11.53
CA LYS A 5 -1.77 -19.77 -12.84
C LYS A 5 -2.18 -18.30 -12.93
N PHE A 6 -3.32 -17.91 -12.34
CA PHE A 6 -3.74 -16.53 -12.25
C PHE A 6 -2.80 -15.71 -11.35
N ASN A 7 -2.36 -16.30 -10.24
CA ASN A 7 -1.43 -15.67 -9.30
C ASN A 7 -0.05 -15.46 -9.94
N GLU A 8 0.48 -16.47 -10.65
CA GLU A 8 1.72 -16.32 -11.43
C GLU A 8 1.57 -15.34 -12.60
N CYS A 9 0.42 -15.31 -13.26
CA CYS A 9 0.12 -14.33 -14.30
C CYS A 9 0.09 -12.90 -13.72
N ALA A 10 -0.62 -12.70 -12.59
CA ALA A 10 -0.70 -11.43 -11.88
C ALA A 10 0.67 -10.96 -11.38
N LYS A 11 1.49 -11.87 -10.83
CA LYS A 11 2.89 -11.58 -10.45
C LYS A 11 3.75 -11.20 -11.65
N SER A 12 3.61 -11.91 -12.79
CA SER A 12 4.37 -11.60 -14.00
C SER A 12 3.99 -10.24 -14.60
N MET A 13 2.71 -9.86 -14.53
CA MET A 13 2.23 -8.53 -14.93
C MET A 13 2.77 -7.45 -13.99
N ALA A 14 2.76 -7.68 -12.68
CA ALA A 14 3.33 -6.74 -11.71
C ALA A 14 4.84 -6.49 -11.91
N ARG A 15 5.59 -7.43 -12.52
CA ARG A 15 7.03 -7.32 -12.79
C ARG A 15 7.37 -6.61 -14.10
N ASN A 16 6.41 -6.42 -15.02
CA ASN A 16 6.70 -5.90 -16.35
C ASN A 16 6.59 -4.36 -16.38
N LYS A 17 7.73 -3.66 -16.50
CA LYS A 17 7.86 -2.18 -16.51
C LYS A 17 7.05 -1.45 -17.61
N LYS A 18 6.45 -2.18 -18.55
CA LYS A 18 5.67 -1.64 -19.68
C LYS A 18 4.16 -1.60 -19.47
N ILE A 19 3.64 -2.17 -18.39
CA ILE A 19 2.21 -2.04 -18.07
C ILE A 19 2.03 -0.70 -17.39
N TYR A 20 1.24 0.19 -17.98
CA TYR A 20 0.83 1.46 -17.38
C TYR A 20 0.09 1.13 -16.07
N TYR A 21 0.77 0.97 -14.93
CA TYR A 21 0.15 0.53 -13.68
C TYR A 21 -0.89 1.54 -13.13
N LEU A 22 -0.79 2.81 -13.55
CA LEU A 22 -1.83 3.82 -13.37
C LEU A 22 -3.13 3.47 -14.12
N SER A 23 -3.11 2.48 -15.02
CA SER A 23 -4.30 2.00 -15.71
C SER A 23 -5.23 1.39 -14.69
N THR A 24 -6.43 1.96 -14.64
CA THR A 24 -7.51 1.41 -13.87
C THR A 24 -8.45 0.60 -14.76
N ASP A 25 -9.20 -0.32 -14.17
CA ASP A 25 -10.33 -0.94 -14.86
C ASP A 25 -11.46 0.09 -15.13
N ASP A 26 -12.55 -0.37 -15.75
CA ASP A 26 -13.73 0.45 -16.02
C ASP A 26 -14.35 1.07 -14.76
N ASN A 27 -14.08 0.52 -13.57
CA ASN A 27 -14.54 1.02 -12.29
C ASN A 27 -13.53 1.93 -11.59
N LYS A 28 -12.46 2.32 -12.29
CA LYS A 28 -11.33 3.07 -11.73
C LYS A 28 -10.57 2.33 -10.62
N ASN A 29 -10.65 1.00 -10.56
CA ASN A 29 -9.84 0.20 -9.64
C ASN A 29 -8.43 0.03 -10.18
N THR A 30 -7.43 0.30 -9.35
CA THR A 30 -6.04 -0.09 -9.61
C THR A 30 -5.86 -1.60 -9.45
N ALA A 31 -4.71 -2.12 -9.88
CA ALA A 31 -4.34 -3.52 -9.61
C ALA A 31 -4.37 -3.86 -8.12
N LEU A 32 -3.99 -2.91 -7.24
CA LEU A 32 -3.99 -3.11 -5.79
C LEU A 32 -5.42 -3.21 -5.22
N HIS A 33 -6.38 -2.41 -5.71
CA HIS A 33 -7.79 -2.56 -5.34
C HIS A 33 -8.28 -3.98 -5.62
N ASN A 34 -8.05 -4.47 -6.84
CA ASN A 34 -8.51 -5.78 -7.25
C ASN A 34 -7.80 -6.91 -6.48
N ALA A 35 -6.49 -6.81 -6.27
CA ALA A 35 -5.75 -7.80 -5.49
C ALA A 35 -6.29 -7.94 -4.06
N LEU A 36 -6.55 -6.82 -3.38
CA LEU A 36 -7.09 -6.82 -2.02
C LEU A 36 -8.55 -7.29 -1.99
N LYS A 37 -9.39 -6.79 -2.91
CA LYS A 37 -10.80 -7.16 -3.04
C LYS A 37 -11.02 -8.66 -3.20
N PHE A 38 -10.15 -9.33 -3.95
CA PHE A 38 -10.25 -10.77 -4.21
C PHE A 38 -9.37 -11.62 -3.26
N GLY A 39 -8.72 -11.01 -2.26
CA GLY A 39 -7.91 -11.73 -1.28
C GLY A 39 -6.57 -12.25 -1.80
N PHE A 40 -6.05 -11.72 -2.91
CA PHE A 40 -4.74 -12.05 -3.45
C PHE A 40 -3.64 -11.30 -2.68
N LEU A 41 -3.52 -11.59 -1.38
CA LEU A 41 -2.64 -10.85 -0.46
C LEU A 41 -1.16 -10.92 -0.87
N ASP A 42 -0.69 -12.03 -1.43
CA ASP A 42 0.68 -12.15 -1.93
C ASP A 42 0.94 -11.23 -3.13
N VAL A 43 -0.04 -11.13 -4.05
CA VAL A 43 0.02 -10.19 -5.18
C VAL A 43 -0.03 -8.75 -4.67
N ALA A 44 -0.90 -8.47 -3.68
CA ALA A 44 -0.99 -7.15 -3.08
C ALA A 44 0.35 -6.72 -2.45
N ARG A 45 1.02 -7.62 -1.70
CA ARG A 45 2.35 -7.37 -1.13
C ARG A 45 3.41 -7.10 -2.19
N GLU A 46 3.39 -7.84 -3.31
CA GLU A 46 4.31 -7.58 -4.42
C GLU A 46 4.03 -6.24 -5.13
N LEU A 47 2.76 -5.87 -5.28
CA LEU A 47 2.36 -4.57 -5.83
C LEU A 47 2.79 -3.41 -4.93
N LEU A 48 2.63 -3.55 -3.62
CA LEU A 48 2.97 -2.54 -2.63
C LEU A 48 4.46 -2.18 -2.58
N LYS A 49 5.35 -3.11 -2.96
CA LYS A 49 6.80 -2.84 -3.08
C LYS A 49 7.14 -1.84 -4.19
N ARG A 50 6.22 -1.53 -5.10
CA ARG A 50 6.48 -0.62 -6.21
C ARG A 50 6.40 0.84 -5.77
N GLU A 51 7.25 1.68 -6.35
CA GLU A 51 7.24 3.14 -6.08
C GLU A 51 5.94 3.82 -6.51
N ASP A 52 5.26 3.27 -7.52
CA ASP A 52 4.00 3.83 -8.04
C ASP A 52 2.76 3.43 -7.23
N ALA A 53 2.90 2.55 -6.23
CA ALA A 53 1.79 2.00 -5.47
C ALA A 53 1.16 2.95 -4.44
N PHE A 54 0.55 4.05 -4.93
CA PHE A 54 -0.11 5.05 -4.08
C PHE A 54 -1.41 4.54 -3.47
N LEU A 55 -1.58 4.71 -2.16
CA LEU A 55 -2.75 4.27 -1.39
C LEU A 55 -3.94 5.22 -1.45
N GLY A 56 -3.78 6.43 -1.98
CA GLY A 56 -4.86 7.43 -2.03
C GLY A 56 -5.68 7.41 -3.32
N VAL A 57 -5.42 6.51 -4.25
CA VAL A 57 -6.19 6.44 -5.51
C VAL A 57 -7.64 6.06 -5.21
N ARG A 58 -8.60 6.89 -5.64
CA ARG A 58 -10.03 6.63 -5.45
C ARG A 58 -10.67 6.02 -6.70
N ASN A 59 -11.41 4.94 -6.52
CA ASN A 59 -12.22 4.32 -7.57
C ASN A 59 -13.55 5.06 -7.80
N LYS A 60 -14.44 4.53 -8.67
CA LYS A 60 -15.77 5.14 -8.93
C LYS A 60 -16.66 5.21 -7.68
N ASP A 61 -16.47 4.31 -6.73
CA ASP A 61 -17.18 4.27 -5.44
C ASP A 61 -16.53 5.20 -4.39
N LYS A 62 -15.54 6.00 -4.80
CA LYS A 62 -14.73 6.89 -3.95
C LYS A 62 -13.91 6.15 -2.88
N GLN A 63 -13.75 4.85 -3.02
CA GLN A 63 -12.95 4.00 -2.13
C GLN A 63 -11.51 3.94 -2.60
N THR A 64 -10.61 3.75 -1.64
CA THR A 64 -9.18 3.55 -1.83
C THR A 64 -8.82 2.07 -1.69
N PRO A 65 -7.60 1.62 -2.08
CA PRO A 65 -7.17 0.25 -1.83
C PRO A 65 -7.23 -0.13 -0.35
N LEU A 66 -7.01 0.81 0.56
CA LEU A 66 -7.09 0.59 2.01
C LEU A 66 -8.42 -0.02 2.43
N ASN A 67 -9.53 0.39 1.78
CA ASN A 67 -10.88 -0.07 2.11
C ASN A 67 -11.13 -1.55 1.79
N TYR A 68 -10.22 -2.22 1.07
CA TYR A 68 -10.37 -3.60 0.60
C TYR A 68 -9.54 -4.62 1.39
N ALA A 69 -8.86 -4.20 2.47
CA ALA A 69 -8.15 -5.10 3.38
C ALA A 69 -8.44 -4.74 4.84
N ASN A 70 -8.24 -5.72 5.73
CA ASN A 70 -8.49 -5.58 7.16
C ASN A 70 -7.30 -4.94 7.90
N TYR A 71 -7.48 -4.65 9.18
CA TYR A 71 -6.44 -4.09 10.04
C TYR A 71 -5.17 -4.94 10.05
N GLN A 72 -5.33 -6.25 10.19
CA GLN A 72 -4.19 -7.17 10.34
C GLN A 72 -3.24 -7.11 9.15
N PHE A 73 -3.76 -7.14 7.93
CA PHE A 73 -2.95 -7.06 6.72
C PHE A 73 -2.17 -5.74 6.65
N TRP A 74 -2.84 -4.61 6.93
CA TRP A 74 -2.21 -3.30 6.83
C TRP A 74 -1.22 -3.05 7.96
N ASN A 75 -1.50 -3.50 9.18
CA ASN A 75 -0.56 -3.43 10.29
C ASN A 75 0.71 -4.22 9.96
N GLU A 76 0.57 -5.47 9.53
CA GLU A 76 1.71 -6.30 9.10
C GLU A 76 2.48 -5.65 7.96
N TYR A 77 1.79 -5.05 6.98
CA TYR A 77 2.45 -4.36 5.87
C TYR A 77 3.22 -3.13 6.36
N PHE A 78 2.62 -2.28 7.20
CA PHE A 78 3.29 -1.09 7.70
C PHE A 78 4.44 -1.40 8.64
N ASP A 79 4.42 -2.53 9.37
CA ASP A 79 5.59 -3.01 10.09
C ASP A 79 6.78 -3.24 9.14
N THR A 80 6.54 -3.69 7.89
CA THR A 80 7.62 -3.83 6.89
C THR A 80 8.16 -2.51 6.36
N CYS A 81 7.44 -1.39 6.56
CA CYS A 81 7.90 -0.06 6.18
C CYS A 81 8.85 0.56 7.23
N LEU A 82 9.08 -0.12 8.35
CA LEU A 82 10.00 0.31 9.40
C LEU A 82 11.32 -0.44 9.26
N GLU A 83 12.37 0.22 8.76
CA GLU A 83 13.72 -0.33 8.76
C GLU A 83 14.50 0.20 9.98
N SER A 84 14.89 -0.70 10.87
CA SER A 84 15.82 -0.38 11.96
C SER A 84 17.26 -0.42 11.44
N ILE A 85 17.89 0.75 11.31
CA ILE A 85 19.32 0.83 10.98
C ILE A 85 20.12 0.70 12.28
N GLY A 86 20.19 -0.51 12.81
CA GLY A 86 21.13 -0.86 13.86
C GLY A 86 22.48 -1.22 13.25
N LYS A 87 23.39 -0.25 13.08
CA LYS A 87 24.78 -0.62 12.76
C LYS A 87 25.41 -1.31 13.97
N ARG A 88 25.74 -2.59 13.80
CA ARG A 88 26.62 -3.33 14.71
C ARG A 88 27.96 -2.59 14.83
N GLY A 89 28.12 -1.82 15.90
CA GLY A 89 29.42 -1.32 16.33
C GLY A 89 29.44 0.17 16.62
N GLY A 90 29.36 0.50 17.92
CA GLY A 90 29.90 1.73 18.49
C GLY A 90 29.00 2.96 18.33
N PHE A 91 28.30 3.30 19.42
CA PHE A 91 27.82 4.64 19.78
C PHE A 91 27.45 5.57 18.61
N GLU A 92 26.28 5.40 18.00
CA GLU A 92 25.60 6.48 17.27
C GLU A 92 24.12 6.11 17.09
N ASN A 93 23.24 7.09 17.33
CA ASN A 93 21.79 7.00 17.48
C ASN A 93 21.09 5.92 16.64
N ASP A 94 20.40 4.99 17.33
CA ASP A 94 19.41 4.11 16.70
C ASP A 94 18.45 4.97 15.87
N SER A 95 18.57 4.89 14.55
CA SER A 95 17.75 5.66 13.61
C SER A 95 16.76 4.71 12.96
N ILE A 96 15.47 4.97 13.16
CA ILE A 96 14.40 4.27 12.45
C ILE A 96 14.21 4.99 11.12
N VAL A 97 14.40 4.28 10.01
CA VAL A 97 14.04 4.78 8.69
C VAL A 97 12.63 4.30 8.37
N ILE A 98 11.78 5.25 8.00
CA ILE A 98 10.39 4.99 7.63
C ILE A 98 10.27 5.11 6.11
N ASP A 99 9.72 4.09 5.49
CA ASP A 99 9.42 4.06 4.06
C ASP A 99 8.02 4.62 3.79
N PHE A 100 7.97 5.76 3.11
CA PHE A 100 6.73 6.47 2.78
C PHE A 100 6.28 6.29 1.33
N ARG A 101 6.86 5.36 0.55
CA ARG A 101 6.63 5.27 -0.90
C ARG A 101 5.15 5.22 -1.29
N ASN A 102 4.32 4.53 -0.51
CA ASN A 102 2.91 4.32 -0.83
C ASN A 102 2.00 5.48 -0.41
N PHE A 103 2.54 6.47 0.30
CA PHE A 103 1.84 7.70 0.71
C PHE A 103 2.13 8.87 -0.22
N ASN A 104 3.11 8.75 -1.13
CA ASN A 104 3.47 9.82 -2.05
C ASN A 104 2.58 9.79 -3.32
N PRO A 105 1.76 10.82 -3.57
CA PRO A 105 0.98 10.91 -4.80
C PRO A 105 1.87 11.25 -5.99
N HIS A 106 1.79 10.43 -7.05
CA HIS A 106 2.43 10.75 -8.34
C HIS A 106 1.67 11.83 -9.13
N ASP A 107 0.42 12.07 -8.77
CA ASP A 107 -0.46 13.09 -9.36
C ASP A 107 -0.45 14.34 -8.47
N PRO A 108 -0.02 15.52 -8.98
CA PRO A 108 0.06 16.75 -8.19
C PRO A 108 -1.30 17.26 -7.71
N PHE A 109 -2.42 16.74 -8.24
CA PHE A 109 -3.76 17.06 -7.77
C PHE A 109 -4.23 16.15 -6.62
N GLN A 110 -3.47 15.11 -6.27
CA GLN A 110 -3.75 14.23 -5.14
C GLN A 110 -2.88 14.63 -3.93
N THR A 111 -3.40 14.41 -2.73
CA THR A 111 -2.73 14.76 -1.48
C THR A 111 -2.37 13.51 -0.69
N GLU A 112 -1.21 13.56 -0.04
CA GLU A 112 -0.72 12.55 0.92
C GLU A 112 -1.71 12.30 2.06
N MET A 113 -2.67 13.20 2.30
CA MET A 113 -3.70 13.05 3.33
C MET A 113 -4.83 12.08 2.95
N ILE A 114 -5.00 11.71 1.67
CA ILE A 114 -6.13 10.85 1.25
C ILE A 114 -6.10 9.48 1.95
N PRO A 115 -4.96 8.76 2.04
CA PRO A 115 -4.84 7.54 2.84
C PRO A 115 -5.31 7.70 4.29
N MET A 116 -4.93 8.79 4.96
CA MET A 116 -5.30 9.06 6.36
C MET A 116 -6.79 9.30 6.51
N MET A 117 -7.39 10.07 5.60
CA MET A 117 -8.84 10.25 5.54
C MET A 117 -9.55 8.91 5.38
N ALA A 118 -9.10 8.06 4.45
CA ALA A 118 -9.69 6.74 4.21
C ALA A 118 -9.58 5.82 5.44
N MET A 119 -8.46 5.83 6.17
CA MET A 119 -8.32 5.10 7.43
C MET A 119 -9.27 5.62 8.51
N SER A 120 -9.42 6.95 8.62
CA SER A 120 -10.29 7.58 9.63
C SER A 120 -11.78 7.27 9.44
N GLU A 121 -12.22 7.06 8.19
CA GLU A 121 -13.61 6.72 7.85
C GLU A 121 -13.98 5.28 8.28
N SER A 122 -13.00 4.41 8.50
CA SER A 122 -13.22 3.01 8.91
C SER A 122 -13.08 2.85 10.42
N LYS A 123 -14.09 2.23 11.06
CA LYS A 123 -14.03 1.89 12.50
C LYS A 123 -12.86 0.98 12.85
N GLU A 124 -12.46 0.13 11.92
CA GLU A 124 -11.37 -0.83 12.09
C GLU A 124 -10.01 -0.19 11.74
N LEU A 125 -9.91 0.44 10.58
CA LEU A 125 -8.62 0.97 10.10
C LEU A 125 -8.18 2.25 10.80
N ARG A 126 -9.07 2.98 11.49
CA ARG A 126 -8.70 4.19 12.25
C ARG A 126 -7.63 3.91 13.30
N GLU A 127 -7.52 2.67 13.78
CA GLU A 127 -6.52 2.27 14.77
C GLU A 127 -5.10 2.35 14.16
N LEU A 128 -4.97 2.18 12.84
CA LEU A 128 -3.71 2.36 12.10
C LEU A 128 -3.22 3.80 12.07
N LEU A 129 -4.07 4.80 12.37
CA LEU A 129 -3.62 6.20 12.50
C LEU A 129 -2.58 6.37 13.61
N ARG A 130 -2.55 5.46 14.58
CA ARG A 130 -1.56 5.44 15.67
C ARG A 130 -0.31 4.60 15.33
N HIS A 131 -0.28 3.97 14.16
CA HIS A 131 0.88 3.21 13.69
C HIS A 131 2.04 4.19 13.41
N PRO A 132 3.30 3.89 13.80
CA PRO A 132 4.42 4.82 13.66
C PRO A 132 4.60 5.40 12.24
N VAL A 133 4.40 4.57 11.22
CA VAL A 133 4.45 4.99 9.79
C VAL A 133 3.39 6.05 9.48
N VAL A 134 2.16 5.87 9.96
CA VAL A 134 1.03 6.75 9.62
C VAL A 134 1.04 8.01 10.51
N ASN A 135 1.37 7.84 11.78
CA ASN A 135 1.46 8.93 12.75
C ASN A 135 2.59 9.91 12.43
N ALA A 136 3.57 9.54 11.61
CA ALA A 136 4.62 10.46 11.14
C ALA A 136 4.09 11.60 10.24
N PHE A 137 2.86 11.49 9.73
CA PHE A 137 2.22 12.50 8.88
C PHE A 137 1.21 13.40 9.64
N ILE A 138 0.93 13.11 10.92
CA ILE A 138 -0.08 13.77 11.75
C ILE A 138 0.61 14.64 12.79
#